data_AF-A0A3N0GMZ2-F1
#
_entry.id   AF-A0A3N0GMZ2-F1
#
_cell.length_a   1.000
_cell.length_b   1.000
_cell.length_c   1.000
_cell.angle_alpha   90.00
_cell.angle_beta   90.00
_cell.angle_gamma   90.00
#
_symmetry.space_group_name_H-M   'P 1'
#
loop_
_entity.id
_entity.type
_entity.pdbx_description
1 polymer ?
#
loop_
_entity_poly.entity_id
_entity_poly.type
_entity_poly.pdbx_seq_one_letter_code
_entity_poly.pdbx_strand_id
1 'polypeptide(L)'
;MRRVTPRSAQGVLLRVIQEVLDPRWSPARAARSIVAHVDGEVGPLRGARALLLAPAVDRATVSRARALVTLNLAIAQIEAAAGERDRSSSGTDDDEDPEDEGTP
;
A
#
# COMPACT_ATOMS: atom_id res chain seq x y z
N MET A 1 10.00 -21.94 -9.72
CA MET A 1 8.89 -20.98 -9.44
C MET A 1 8.60 -20.99 -7.95
N ARG A 2 8.96 -19.93 -7.22
CA ARG A 2 8.67 -19.81 -5.77
C ARG A 2 7.20 -19.44 -5.63
N ARG A 3 6.36 -20.34 -5.11
CA ARG A 3 4.96 -20.02 -4.82
C ARG A 3 4.93 -18.99 -3.70
N VAL A 4 4.57 -17.75 -4.03
CA VAL A 4 4.25 -16.73 -3.03
C VAL A 4 2.90 -17.12 -2.46
N THR A 5 2.86 -17.54 -1.19
CA THR A 5 1.59 -17.74 -0.49
C THR A 5 0.94 -16.37 -0.34
N PRO A 6 -0.30 -16.15 -0.82
CA PRO A 6 -0.97 -14.87 -0.67
C PRO A 6 -1.08 -14.55 0.83
N ARG A 7 -0.71 -13.33 1.22
CA ARG A 7 -0.77 -12.95 2.63
C ARG A 7 -2.21 -12.76 3.04
N SER A 8 -2.63 -13.44 4.10
CA SER A 8 -4.01 -13.36 4.58
C SER A 8 -4.26 -12.04 5.31
N ALA A 9 -5.52 -11.59 5.29
CA ALA A 9 -5.97 -10.43 6.06
C ALA A 9 -5.68 -10.59 7.57
N GLN A 10 -5.82 -11.80 8.12
CA GLN A 10 -5.47 -12.07 9.51
C GLN A 10 -3.96 -11.92 9.78
N GLY A 11 -3.11 -12.41 8.88
CA GLY A 11 -1.65 -12.28 9.01
C GLY A 11 -1.21 -10.81 9.00
N VAL A 12 -1.78 -10.02 8.09
CA VAL A 12 -1.57 -8.57 8.06
C VAL A 12 -2.04 -7.91 9.35
N LEU A 13 -3.22 -8.26 9.85
CA LEU A 13 -3.74 -7.69 11.09
C LEU A 13 -2.82 -7.96 12.28
N LEU A 14 -2.33 -9.19 12.42
CA LEU A 14 -1.36 -9.54 13.46
C LEU A 14 -0.07 -8.72 13.34
N ARG A 15 0.43 -8.53 12.11
CA ARG A 15 1.62 -7.70 11.86
C ARG A 15 1.36 -6.23 12.24
N VAL A 16 0.21 -5.69 11.89
CA VAL A 16 -0.19 -4.32 12.28
C VAL A 16 -0.26 -4.18 13.79
N ILE A 17 -0.84 -5.17 14.50
CA ILE A 17 -0.90 -5.16 15.97
C ILE A 17 0.51 -5.07 16.57
N GLN A 18 1.47 -5.85 16.06
CA GLN A 18 2.86 -5.78 16.52
C GLN A 18 3.47 -4.38 16.33
N GLU A 19 3.26 -3.76 15.16
CA GLU A 19 3.78 -2.42 14.87
C GLU A 19 3.18 -1.34 15.78
N VAL A 20 1.86 -1.39 16.05
CA VAL A 20 1.18 -0.30 16.80
C VAL A 20 1.33 -0.41 18.32
N LEU A 21 1.70 -1.59 18.82
CA LEU A 21 2.04 -1.81 20.21
C LEU A 21 3.50 -1.42 20.53
N ASP A 22 4.34 -1.20 19.52
CA ASP A 22 5.68 -0.64 19.73
C ASP A 22 5.57 0.77 20.37
N PRO A 23 6.22 1.03 21.52
CA PRO A 23 6.22 2.36 22.14
C PRO A 23 6.81 3.46 21.25
N ARG A 24 7.67 3.11 20.30
CA ARG A 24 8.29 4.00 19.31
C ARG A 24 7.49 4.10 18.02
N TRP A 25 6.22 3.68 18.05
CA TRP A 25 5.36 3.69 16.87
C TRP A 25 5.37 5.05 16.16
N SER A 26 5.58 4.98 14.85
CA SER A 26 5.48 6.10 13.94
C SER A 26 4.60 5.67 12.77
N PRO A 27 3.56 6.45 12.39
CA PRO A 27 2.64 6.09 11.32
C PRO A 27 3.36 5.75 10.01
N ALA A 28 4.31 6.60 9.61
CA ALA A 28 5.02 6.45 8.35
C ALA A 28 5.97 5.24 8.37
N ARG A 29 6.66 4.99 9.49
CA ARG A 29 7.56 3.83 9.63
C ARG A 29 6.76 2.52 9.62
N ALA A 30 5.69 2.46 10.40
CA ALA A 30 4.81 1.30 10.46
C ALA A 30 4.20 1.01 9.09
N ALA A 31 3.66 2.02 8.41
CA ALA A 31 3.07 1.86 7.09
C ALA A 31 4.08 1.32 6.07
N ARG A 32 5.31 1.83 6.03
CA ARG A 32 6.38 1.28 5.18
C ARG A 32 6.71 -0.17 5.51
N SER A 33 6.77 -0.53 6.80
CA SER A 33 6.98 -1.92 7.21
C SER A 33 5.85 -2.82 6.73
N ILE A 34 4.60 -2.35 6.81
CA ILE A 34 3.42 -3.09 6.33
C ILE A 34 3.43 -3.23 4.81
N VAL A 35 3.76 -2.18 4.05
CA VAL A 35 3.88 -2.24 2.58
C VAL A 35 4.93 -3.28 2.16
N ALA A 36 6.11 -3.24 2.78
CA ALA A 36 7.17 -4.23 2.55
C ALA A 36 6.72 -5.63 2.98
N HIS A 37 5.92 -5.74 4.04
CA HIS A 37 5.36 -7.01 4.46
C HIS A 37 4.33 -7.56 3.49
N VAL A 38 3.62 -6.78 2.67
CA VAL A 38 2.61 -7.31 1.73
C VAL A 38 3.08 -7.32 0.27
N ASP A 39 4.37 -7.07 0.03
CA ASP A 39 4.97 -7.00 -1.31
C ASP A 39 4.17 -6.10 -2.28
N GLY A 40 3.58 -5.01 -1.75
CA GLY A 40 2.78 -4.08 -2.55
C GLY A 40 1.35 -4.53 -2.88
N GLU A 41 0.83 -5.59 -2.28
CA GLU A 41 -0.56 -6.02 -2.48
C GLU A 41 -1.55 -5.24 -1.59
N VAL A 42 -2.56 -4.61 -2.21
CA VAL A 42 -3.59 -3.83 -1.47
C VAL A 42 -4.67 -4.72 -0.84
N GLY A 43 -5.01 -5.85 -1.47
CA GLY A 43 -6.14 -6.72 -1.06
C GLY A 43 -6.08 -7.15 0.41
N PRO A 44 -4.95 -7.72 0.88
CA PRO A 44 -4.77 -8.10 2.28
C PRO A 44 -4.90 -6.94 3.28
N LEU A 45 -4.47 -5.74 2.91
CA LEU A 45 -4.61 -4.53 3.74
C LEU A 45 -6.07 -4.12 3.90
N ARG A 46 -6.84 -4.14 2.81
CA ARG A 46 -8.29 -3.86 2.84
C ARG A 46 -9.03 -4.88 3.69
N GLY A 47 -8.67 -6.17 3.59
CA GLY A 47 -9.20 -7.22 4.45
C GLY A 47 -8.91 -6.99 5.93
N ALA A 48 -7.65 -6.69 6.29
CA ALA A 48 -7.27 -6.38 7.67
C ALA A 48 -8.02 -5.15 8.22
N ARG A 49 -8.22 -4.13 7.38
CA ARG A 49 -9.01 -2.94 7.73
C ARG A 49 -10.46 -3.28 8.00
N ALA A 50 -11.08 -4.14 7.18
CA ALA A 50 -12.46 -4.59 7.39
C ALA A 50 -12.60 -5.36 8.72
N LEU A 51 -11.63 -6.23 9.06
CA LEU A 51 -11.60 -6.94 10.34
C LEU A 51 -11.54 -5.98 11.54
N LEU A 52 -10.77 -4.88 11.45
CA LEU A 52 -10.71 -3.87 12.51
C LEU A 52 -11.99 -3.04 12.66
N LEU A 53 -12.77 -2.91 11.59
CA LEU A 53 -14.03 -2.16 11.59
C LEU A 53 -15.23 -3.03 11.94
N ALA A 54 -15.06 -4.34 12.06
CA ALA A 54 -16.15 -5.27 12.35
C ALA A 54 -16.87 -4.89 13.67
N PRO A 55 -18.22 -4.96 13.73
CA PRO A 55 -19.02 -4.53 14.88
C PRO A 55 -18.65 -5.22 16.20
N ALA A 56 -18.15 -6.46 16.14
CA ALA A 56 -17.70 -7.21 17.32
C ALA A 56 -16.42 -6.64 17.98
N VAL A 57 -15.75 -5.67 17.33
CA VAL A 57 -14.56 -4.99 17.86
C VAL A 57 -15.01 -3.76 18.65
N ASP A 58 -15.54 -4.00 19.85
CA ASP A 58 -16.36 -3.03 20.60
C ASP A 58 -15.58 -2.06 21.51
N ARG A 59 -14.33 -1.71 21.15
CA ARG A 59 -13.59 -0.65 21.89
C ARG A 59 -12.85 0.29 20.96
N ALA A 60 -13.15 1.58 21.09
CA ALA A 60 -12.25 2.63 20.63
C ALA A 60 -11.01 2.61 21.54
N THR A 61 -9.89 2.12 21.00
CA THR A 61 -8.59 2.12 21.70
C THR A 61 -7.58 2.90 20.89
N VAL A 62 -6.56 3.44 21.55
CA VAL A 62 -5.42 4.09 20.88
C VAL A 62 -4.79 3.14 19.86
N SER A 63 -4.62 1.86 20.21
CA SER A 63 -4.07 0.84 19.31
C SER A 63 -4.92 0.63 18.06
N ARG A 64 -6.26 0.65 18.18
CA ARG A 64 -7.17 0.57 17.03
C ARG A 64 -7.03 1.78 16.11
N ALA A 65 -6.97 2.99 16.67
CA ALA A 65 -6.76 4.21 15.90
C ALA A 65 -5.41 4.17 15.15
N ARG A 66 -4.33 3.79 15.83
CA ARG A 66 -3.01 3.60 15.23
C ARG A 66 -3.02 2.56 14.10
N ALA A 67 -3.75 1.45 14.28
CA ALA A 67 -3.87 0.40 13.28
C ALA A 67 -4.59 0.88 12.02
N LEU A 68 -5.71 1.60 12.17
CA LEU A 68 -6.45 2.19 11.06
C LEU A 68 -5.60 3.22 10.29
N VAL A 69 -4.90 4.10 11.00
CA VAL A 69 -3.98 5.07 10.39
C VAL A 69 -2.86 4.36 9.61
N THR A 70 -2.24 3.34 10.21
CA THR A 70 -1.17 2.57 9.58
C THR A 70 -1.64 1.90 8.28
N LEU A 71 -2.82 1.27 8.31
CA LEU A 71 -3.40 0.61 7.14
C LEU A 71 -3.77 1.60 6.04
N ASN A 72 -4.41 2.72 6.39
CA ASN A 72 -4.78 3.75 5.40
C ASN A 72 -3.54 4.34 4.72
N LEU A 73 -2.47 4.63 5.47
CA LEU A 73 -1.22 5.12 4.91
C LEU A 73 -0.51 4.09 4.01
N ALA A 74 -0.56 2.81 4.37
CA ALA A 74 0.03 1.75 3.55
C ALA A 74 -0.73 1.56 2.23
N ILE A 75 -2.06 1.59 2.28
CA ILE A 75 -2.92 1.54 1.08
C ILE A 75 -2.62 2.72 0.16
N ALA A 76 -2.61 3.94 0.71
CA ALA A 76 -2.34 5.15 -0.07
C ALA A 76 -0.95 5.13 -0.75
N GLN A 77 0.08 4.60 -0.07
CA GLN A 77 1.42 4.47 -0.67
C GLN A 77 1.44 3.52 -1.86
N ILE A 78 0.74 2.39 -1.78
CA ILE A 78 0.68 1.42 -2.89
C ILE A 78 -0.11 2.01 -4.05
N GLU A 79 -1.25 2.64 -3.78
CA GLU A 79 -2.09 3.27 -4.80
C GLU A 79 -1.38 4.43 -5.50
N ALA A 80 -0.63 5.26 -4.77
CA ALA A 80 0.19 6.31 -5.35
C ALA A 80 1.28 5.75 -6.28
N ALA A 81 2.00 4.71 -5.84
CA ALA A 81 3.04 4.06 -6.64
C ALA A 81 2.49 3.31 -7.87
N ALA A 82 1.21 2.92 -7.87
CA ALA A 82 0.55 2.38 -9.06
C ALA A 82 0.24 3.51 -10.05
N GLY A 83 -0.37 4.61 -9.59
CA GLY A 83 -0.70 5.75 -10.46
C GLY A 83 0.53 6.48 -11.03
N GLU A 84 1.67 6.44 -10.37
CA GLU A 84 2.95 6.92 -10.93
C GLU A 84 3.43 6.07 -12.11
N ARG A 85 3.32 4.74 -12.00
CA ARG A 85 3.71 3.81 -13.08
C ARG A 85 2.84 3.97 -14.32
N ASP A 86 1.54 4.17 -14.14
CA ASP A 86 0.61 4.37 -15.25
C ASP A 86 0.90 5.68 -16.01
N ARG A 87 1.26 6.77 -15.32
CA ARG A 87 1.65 8.03 -15.96
C ARG A 87 2.98 7.93 -16.71
N SER A 88 3.97 7.22 -16.14
CA SER A 88 5.24 7.00 -16.82
C SER A 88 5.11 6.10 -18.06
N SER A 89 4.10 5.22 -18.11
CA SER A 89 3.84 4.37 -19.29
C SER A 89 3.10 5.09 -20.42
N SER A 90 2.48 6.25 -20.16
CA SER A 90 1.63 6.97 -21.11
C SER A 90 2.35 8.08 -21.88
N GLY A 91 3.64 8.34 -21.60
CA GLY A 91 4.34 9.55 -22.06
C GLY A 91 5.32 9.36 -23.23
N THR A 92 5.08 8.41 -24.16
CA THR A 92 6.10 8.06 -25.19
C THR A 92 5.67 8.08 -26.65
N ASP A 93 4.50 8.61 -27.03
CA ASP A 93 4.02 8.51 -28.43
C ASP A 93 3.59 9.85 -29.07
N ASP A 94 4.30 10.96 -28.87
CA ASP A 94 4.05 12.21 -29.64
C ASP A 94 5.32 13.05 -29.87
N ASP A 95 6.39 12.41 -30.37
CA ASP A 95 7.43 13.11 -31.13
C ASP A 95 7.41 12.55 -32.56
N GLU A 96 6.34 12.86 -33.30
CA GLU A 96 6.32 12.74 -34.75
C GLU A 96 7.20 13.87 -35.32
N ASP A 97 8.46 13.51 -35.58
CA ASP A 97 9.48 14.34 -36.23
C ASP A 97 9.02 14.67 -37.66
N PRO A 98 8.66 15.93 -37.99
CA PRO A 98 8.34 16.26 -39.37
C PRO A 98 9.62 16.19 -40.20
N GLU A 99 9.62 15.25 -41.14
CA GLU A 99 10.72 14.86 -42.01
C GLU A 99 11.56 16.04 -42.52
N ASP A 100 12.87 15.92 -42.31
CA ASP A 100 13.94 16.68 -42.95
C ASP A 100 13.94 16.40 -44.46
N GLU A 101 13.18 17.20 -45.22
CA GLU A 101 13.33 17.25 -46.68
C GLU A 101 14.51 18.18 -47.03
N GLY A 102 15.71 17.66 -46.85
CA GLY A 102 16.95 18.28 -47.28
C GLY A 102 17.21 18.13 -48.78
N THR A 103 17.45 19.29 -49.41
CA THR A 103 18.58 19.55 -50.36
C THR A 103 18.32 19.28 -51.87
N PRO A 104 18.94 20.00 -52.84
CA PRO A 104 19.74 21.25 -52.81
C PRO A 104 19.14 22.46 -53.54
#